data_AF-A0A2M8QAP9-F1
#
_entry.id   AF-A0A2M8QAP9-F1
#
_cell.length_a   1.000
_cell.length_b   1.000
_cell.length_c   1.000
_cell.angle_alpha   90.00
_cell.angle_beta   90.00
_cell.angle_gamma   90.00
#
_symmetry.space_group_name_H-M   'P 1'
#
loop_
_entity.id
_entity.type
_entity.pdbx_description
1 polymer ?
#
loop_
_entity_poly.entity_id
_entity_poly.type
_entity_poly.pdbx_seq_one_letter_code
_entity_poly.pdbx_strand_id
1 'polypeptide(L)'
;MTPDSPSPTTVSDALAEAFLAALHDASDNTRAAYKAGLSLAVEAKLELNEAILQRFSAFLAKRKFARATRRLYLSSLRRLLQWMDANDMLPAGFNRAKAEAKLRVSRGDVRAGYRHRAVDPDLPRIIAYYDAQLLPEADNQSNKRSKTKRLELLRDRAIMHTLYASAGRVSEVASLTRAQLADGRSSEALITGKGNKQRMLFLTPEAQAAIQAYCN
;
A
#
# COMPACT_ATOMS: atom_id res chain seq x y z
N MET A 1 19.87 -50.20 9.75
CA MET A 1 18.87 -49.14 10.01
C MET A 1 19.47 -47.82 9.56
N THR A 2 19.20 -47.41 8.33
CA THR A 2 19.47 -46.06 7.85
C THR A 2 18.55 -45.10 8.60
N PRO A 3 19.03 -43.97 9.14
CA PRO A 3 18.15 -43.00 9.76
C PRO A 3 17.22 -42.45 8.68
N ASP A 4 15.92 -42.56 8.94
CA ASP A 4 14.85 -42.00 8.14
C ASP A 4 15.17 -40.52 7.91
N SER A 5 15.45 -40.15 6.66
CA SER A 5 15.71 -38.75 6.33
C SER A 5 14.40 -38.00 6.52
N PRO A 6 14.32 -36.97 7.38
CA PRO A 6 13.07 -36.25 7.57
C PRO A 6 12.62 -35.71 6.22
N SER A 7 11.38 -36.04 5.83
CA SER A 7 10.74 -35.54 4.62
C SER A 7 10.99 -34.03 4.46
N PRO A 8 11.37 -33.53 3.27
CA PRO A 8 11.70 -32.13 3.10
C PRO A 8 10.51 -31.27 3.49
N THR A 9 10.62 -30.54 4.60
CA THR A 9 9.56 -29.66 5.08
C THR A 9 9.39 -28.52 4.08
N THR A 10 8.24 -28.44 3.43
CA THR A 10 7.92 -27.39 2.47
C THR A 10 7.08 -26.28 3.11
N VAL A 11 7.07 -25.10 2.49
CA VAL A 11 6.10 -24.05 2.84
C VAL A 11 4.69 -24.56 2.51
N SER A 12 3.85 -24.72 3.53
CA SER A 12 2.47 -25.18 3.41
C SER A 12 1.46 -24.04 3.61
N ASP A 13 0.22 -24.25 3.15
CA ASP A 13 -0.88 -23.29 3.41
C ASP A 13 -1.10 -23.08 4.90
N ALA A 14 -1.12 -24.17 5.68
CA ALA A 14 -1.29 -24.09 7.13
C ALA A 14 -0.22 -23.23 7.81
N LEU A 15 1.04 -23.35 7.37
CA LEU A 15 2.14 -22.53 7.88
C LEU A 15 1.98 -21.05 7.49
N ALA A 16 1.57 -20.77 6.25
CA ALA A 16 1.33 -19.41 5.78
C ALA A 16 0.15 -18.76 6.53
N GLU A 17 -0.94 -19.50 6.77
CA GLU A 17 -2.10 -19.03 7.51
C GLU A 17 -1.78 -18.77 8.98
N ALA A 18 -1.04 -19.66 9.65
CA ALA A 18 -0.58 -19.46 11.02
C ALA A 18 0.24 -18.17 11.17
N PHE A 19 1.17 -17.92 10.25
CA PHE A 19 1.93 -16.67 10.23
C PHE A 19 1.03 -15.44 10.02
N LEU A 20 0.11 -15.48 9.05
CA LEU A 20 -0.77 -14.35 8.77
C LEU A 20 -1.73 -14.04 9.93
N ALA A 21 -2.15 -15.06 10.68
CA ALA A 21 -2.95 -14.91 11.89
C ALA A 21 -2.16 -14.21 13.01
N ALA A 22 -0.86 -14.53 13.16
CA ALA A 22 0.02 -13.95 14.17
C ALA A 22 0.37 -12.46 13.95
N LEU A 23 0.07 -11.88 12.78
CA LEU A 23 0.38 -10.49 12.44
C LEU A 23 -0.64 -9.48 13.03
N HIS A 24 -0.80 -9.42 14.36
CA HIS A 24 -1.83 -8.61 15.02
C HIS A 24 -1.83 -7.13 14.59
N ASP A 25 -0.66 -6.49 14.53
CA ASP A 25 -0.54 -5.06 14.21
C ASP A 25 -0.44 -4.75 12.70
N ALA A 26 -0.49 -5.77 11.84
CA ALA A 26 -0.42 -5.57 10.40
C ALA A 26 -1.78 -5.14 9.84
N SER A 27 -1.77 -4.09 9.02
CA SER A 27 -2.94 -3.67 8.26
C SER A 27 -3.42 -4.74 7.28
N ASP A 28 -4.70 -4.72 6.93
CA ASP A 28 -5.31 -5.65 5.97
C ASP A 28 -4.57 -5.67 4.64
N ASN A 29 -4.14 -4.50 4.14
CA ASN A 29 -3.32 -4.39 2.94
C ASN A 29 -1.98 -5.14 3.06
N THR A 30 -1.36 -5.12 4.24
CA THR A 30 -0.11 -5.85 4.49
C THR A 30 -0.38 -7.36 4.53
N ARG A 31 -1.44 -7.79 5.23
CA ARG A 31 -1.84 -9.21 5.29
C ARG A 31 -2.19 -9.75 3.90
N ALA A 32 -2.98 -9.01 3.11
CA ALA A 32 -3.34 -9.37 1.74
C ALA A 32 -2.11 -9.48 0.82
N ALA A 33 -1.20 -8.51 0.90
CA ALA A 33 0.06 -8.56 0.15
C ALA A 33 0.94 -9.75 0.53
N TYR A 34 1.03 -10.06 1.83
CA TYR A 34 1.82 -11.20 2.30
C TYR A 34 1.17 -12.52 1.92
N LYS A 35 -0.16 -12.64 2.03
CA LYS A 35 -0.92 -13.80 1.57
C LYS A 35 -0.65 -14.06 0.09
N ALA A 36 -0.78 -13.05 -0.77
CA ALA A 36 -0.51 -13.20 -2.20
C ALA A 36 0.92 -13.71 -2.48
N GLY A 37 1.93 -13.19 -1.78
CA GLY A 37 3.30 -13.68 -1.91
C GLY A 37 3.50 -15.10 -1.38
N LEU A 38 2.89 -15.44 -0.24
CA LEU A 38 3.05 -16.76 0.39
C LEU A 38 2.29 -17.86 -0.35
N SER A 39 1.11 -17.58 -0.92
CA SER A 39 0.41 -18.53 -1.80
C SER A 39 1.28 -18.94 -2.99
N LEU A 40 2.12 -18.03 -3.50
CA LEU A 40 3.09 -18.36 -4.55
C LEU A 40 4.26 -19.21 -4.06
N ALA A 41 4.67 -19.06 -2.79
CA ALA A 41 5.68 -19.90 -2.17
C ALA A 41 5.16 -21.33 -1.96
N VAL A 42 3.89 -21.48 -1.57
CA VAL A 42 3.19 -22.77 -1.47
C VAL A 42 3.04 -23.39 -2.85
N GLU A 43 2.56 -22.64 -3.85
CA GLU A 43 2.42 -23.11 -5.23
C GLU A 43 3.74 -23.64 -5.80
N ALA A 44 4.85 -22.94 -5.50
CA ALA A 44 6.19 -23.33 -5.91
C ALA A 44 6.77 -24.53 -5.11
N LYS A 45 6.03 -25.05 -4.11
CA LYS A 45 6.43 -26.14 -3.21
C LYS A 45 7.83 -25.93 -2.64
N LEU A 46 8.09 -24.70 -2.16
CA LEU A 46 9.42 -24.33 -1.70
C LEU A 46 9.83 -25.13 -0.46
N GLU A 47 10.94 -25.84 -0.57
CA GLU A 47 11.59 -26.52 0.55
C GLU A 47 12.20 -25.51 1.53
N LEU A 48 12.01 -25.75 2.83
CA LEU A 48 12.61 -25.00 3.92
C LEU A 48 14.09 -25.36 4.07
N ASN A 49 14.91 -24.89 3.13
CA ASN A 49 16.36 -24.97 3.19
C ASN A 49 17.00 -23.60 2.88
N GLU A 50 18.30 -23.49 3.01
CA GLU A 50 19.00 -22.22 2.80
C GLU A 50 18.89 -21.68 1.35
N ALA A 51 18.47 -22.48 0.37
CA ALA A 51 18.25 -22.00 -1.00
C ALA A 51 16.85 -21.39 -1.19
N ILE A 52 15.97 -21.42 -0.18
CA ILE A 52 14.55 -21.04 -0.30
C ILE A 52 14.34 -19.64 -0.90
N LEU A 53 15.05 -18.63 -0.39
CA LEU A 53 14.93 -17.25 -0.86
C LEU A 53 15.43 -17.09 -2.29
N GLN A 54 16.50 -17.80 -2.66
CA GLN A 54 17.05 -17.81 -4.00
C GLN A 54 16.08 -18.48 -4.99
N ARG A 55 15.56 -19.67 -4.64
CA ARG A 55 14.58 -20.41 -5.43
C ARG A 55 13.30 -19.59 -5.63
N PHE A 56 12.80 -18.95 -4.57
CA PHE A 56 11.63 -18.10 -4.68
C PHE A 56 11.88 -16.87 -5.55
N SER A 57 13.03 -16.22 -5.40
CA SER A 57 13.43 -15.11 -6.26
C SER A 57 13.46 -15.52 -7.74
N ALA A 58 14.03 -16.69 -8.05
CA ALA A 58 14.08 -17.22 -9.41
C ALA A 58 12.66 -17.55 -9.94
N PHE A 59 11.81 -18.16 -9.12
CA PHE A 59 10.41 -18.43 -9.44
C PHE A 59 9.64 -17.14 -9.76
N LEU A 60 9.77 -16.10 -8.94
CA LEU A 60 9.15 -14.80 -9.17
C LEU A 60 9.70 -14.08 -10.42
N ALA A 61 10.98 -14.32 -10.77
CA ALA A 61 11.59 -13.72 -11.95
C ALA A 61 11.10 -14.33 -13.27
N LYS A 62 10.69 -15.62 -13.25
CA LYS A 62 10.06 -16.29 -14.41
C LYS A 62 8.65 -15.76 -14.71
N ARG A 63 8.02 -15.07 -13.77
CA ARG A 63 6.69 -14.46 -13.95
C ARG A 63 6.79 -13.01 -14.43
N LYS A 64 5.74 -12.54 -15.12
CA LYS A 64 5.63 -11.15 -15.63
C LYS A 64 5.29 -10.13 -14.54
N PHE A 65 5.93 -10.21 -13.37
CA PHE A 65 5.72 -9.27 -12.27
C PHE A 65 6.66 -8.06 -12.35
N ALA A 66 6.17 -6.89 -11.94
CA ALA A 66 7.01 -5.71 -11.73
C ALA A 66 8.05 -5.96 -10.63
N ARG A 67 9.19 -5.24 -10.69
CA ARG A 67 10.28 -5.37 -9.70
C ARG A 67 9.80 -5.11 -8.27
N ALA A 68 8.90 -4.15 -8.07
CA ALA A 68 8.34 -3.82 -6.77
C ALA A 68 7.53 -5.00 -6.20
N THR A 69 6.66 -5.62 -7.01
CA THR A 69 5.88 -6.80 -6.64
C THR A 69 6.77 -7.97 -6.25
N ARG A 70 7.82 -8.26 -7.04
CA ARG A 70 8.79 -9.33 -6.71
C ARG A 70 9.50 -9.08 -5.37
N ARG A 71 9.82 -7.82 -5.06
CA ARG A 71 10.43 -7.42 -3.78
C ARG A 71 9.45 -7.59 -2.61
N LEU A 72 8.20 -7.19 -2.80
CA LEU A 72 7.14 -7.34 -1.81
C LEU A 72 6.88 -8.81 -1.47
N TYR A 73 6.72 -9.67 -2.49
CA TYR A 73 6.49 -11.09 -2.27
C TYR A 73 7.70 -11.76 -1.64
N LEU A 74 8.93 -11.45 -2.08
CA LEU A 74 10.11 -11.94 -1.39
C LEU A 74 10.16 -11.48 0.08
N SER A 75 9.70 -10.25 0.37
CA SER A 75 9.60 -9.76 1.74
C SER A 75 8.60 -10.54 2.57
N SER A 76 7.50 -11.06 2.00
CA SER A 76 6.55 -11.87 2.76
C SER A 76 7.18 -13.20 3.19
N LEU A 77 7.93 -13.86 2.29
CA LEU A 77 8.68 -15.07 2.63
C LEU A 77 9.76 -14.81 3.69
N ARG A 78 10.48 -13.69 3.61
CA ARG A 78 11.45 -13.31 4.65
C ARG A 78 10.80 -13.12 6.02
N ARG A 79 9.62 -12.48 6.05
CA ARG A 79 8.87 -12.26 7.29
C ARG A 79 8.35 -13.57 7.86
N LEU A 80 7.89 -14.48 7.01
CA LEU A 80 7.56 -15.85 7.43
C LEU A 80 8.76 -16.54 8.08
N LEU A 81 9.92 -16.55 7.41
CA LEU A 81 11.14 -17.17 7.96
C LEU A 81 11.59 -16.51 9.27
N GLN A 82 11.47 -15.19 9.40
CA GLN A 82 11.75 -14.47 10.63
C GLN A 82 10.80 -14.89 11.76
N TRP A 83 9.51 -15.04 11.47
CA TRP A 83 8.53 -15.50 12.44
C TRP A 83 8.79 -16.96 12.86
N MET A 84 9.13 -17.84 11.92
CA MET A 84 9.52 -19.22 12.24
C MET A 84 10.77 -19.28 13.12
N ASP A 85 11.78 -18.46 12.82
CA ASP A 85 13.02 -18.33 13.61
C ASP A 85 12.71 -17.90 15.04
N ALA A 86 11.81 -16.92 15.21
CA ALA A 86 11.41 -16.42 16.52
C ALA A 86 10.55 -17.39 17.34
N ASN A 87 10.01 -18.45 16.73
CA ASN A 87 9.17 -19.46 17.38
C ASN A 87 9.83 -20.86 17.38
N ASP A 88 11.12 -20.95 17.06
CA ASP A 88 11.87 -22.21 16.99
C ASP A 88 11.24 -23.26 16.03
N MET A 89 10.56 -22.79 14.98
CA MET A 89 9.85 -23.64 14.00
C MET A 89 10.68 -23.93 12.74
N LEU A 90 11.91 -23.43 12.67
CA LEU A 90 12.79 -23.69 11.53
C LEU A 90 13.33 -25.14 11.59
N PRO A 91 13.48 -25.82 10.44
CA PRO A 91 14.05 -27.16 10.41
C PRO A 91 15.48 -27.20 10.99
N ALA A 92 15.86 -28.34 11.55
CA ALA A 92 17.20 -28.56 12.07
C ALA A 92 18.26 -28.27 10.98
N GLY A 93 19.28 -27.48 11.33
CA GLY A 93 20.34 -27.07 10.41
C GLY A 93 19.98 -25.93 9.45
N PHE A 94 18.76 -25.38 9.50
CA PHE A 94 18.42 -24.20 8.73
C PHE A 94 19.14 -22.96 9.29
N ASN A 95 19.92 -22.27 8.46
CA ASN A 95 20.54 -21.00 8.82
C ASN A 95 19.96 -19.85 7.98
N ARG A 96 19.20 -18.97 8.63
CA ARG A 96 18.55 -17.82 7.97
C ARG A 96 19.55 -16.83 7.38
N ALA A 97 20.67 -16.57 8.08
CA ALA A 97 21.72 -15.68 7.57
C ALA A 97 22.36 -16.25 6.29
N LYS A 98 22.56 -17.57 6.24
CA LYS A 98 23.07 -18.26 5.04
C LYS A 98 22.06 -18.22 3.89
N ALA A 99 20.75 -18.29 4.18
CA ALA A 99 19.71 -18.13 3.17
C ALA A 99 19.71 -16.72 2.53
N GLU A 100 19.87 -15.67 3.34
CA GLU A 100 20.02 -14.29 2.85
C GLU A 100 21.32 -14.11 2.06
N ALA A 101 22.43 -14.69 2.53
CA ALA A 101 23.72 -14.64 1.83
C ALA A 101 23.62 -15.26 0.43
N LYS A 102 23.01 -16.45 0.31
CA LYS A 102 22.77 -17.12 -0.98
C LYS A 102 21.94 -16.27 -1.94
N LEU A 103 20.88 -15.63 -1.44
CA LEU A 103 20.09 -14.71 -2.25
C LEU A 103 20.90 -13.48 -2.72
N ARG A 104 21.70 -12.90 -1.82
CA ARG A 104 22.52 -11.71 -2.14
C ARG A 104 23.55 -12.03 -3.23
N VAL A 105 24.25 -13.16 -3.11
CA VAL A 105 25.19 -13.65 -4.13
C VAL A 105 24.47 -13.86 -5.47
N SER A 106 23.29 -14.46 -5.46
CA SER A 106 22.53 -14.74 -6.68
C SER A 106 21.99 -13.50 -7.41
N ARG A 107 21.73 -12.40 -6.70
CA ARG A 107 21.13 -11.18 -7.29
C ARG A 107 22.15 -10.12 -7.69
N GLY A 108 23.37 -10.20 -7.17
CA GLY A 108 24.30 -9.08 -7.17
C GLY A 108 23.83 -7.93 -6.27
N ASP A 109 24.77 -7.13 -5.78
CA ASP A 109 24.50 -6.03 -4.83
C ASP A 109 23.94 -4.78 -5.55
N VAL A 110 22.79 -4.92 -6.24
CA VAL A 110 22.17 -3.80 -6.97
C VAL A 110 21.31 -2.99 -6.01
N ARG A 111 21.94 -2.05 -5.29
CA ARG A 111 21.25 -0.95 -4.63
C ARG A 111 20.71 0.01 -5.69
N ALA A 112 19.51 -0.29 -6.19
CA ALA A 112 18.79 0.70 -6.98
C ALA A 112 18.33 1.82 -6.05
N GLY A 113 18.99 2.97 -6.14
CA GLY A 113 18.59 4.19 -5.47
C GLY A 113 17.15 4.57 -5.80
N TYR A 114 16.53 5.34 -4.91
CA TYR A 114 15.21 5.90 -5.17
C TYR A 114 15.29 6.82 -6.38
N ARG A 115 14.54 6.49 -7.44
CA ARG A 115 14.40 7.39 -8.59
C ARG A 115 13.35 8.42 -8.24
N HIS A 116 13.77 9.68 -8.09
CA HIS A 116 12.82 10.78 -7.97
C HIS A 116 11.96 10.83 -9.23
N ARG A 117 10.63 10.81 -9.06
CA ARG A 117 9.71 11.01 -10.18
C ARG A 117 9.55 12.51 -10.35
N ALA A 118 9.81 13.02 -11.56
CA ALA A 118 9.51 14.41 -11.86
C ALA A 118 8.00 14.66 -11.66
N VAL A 119 7.67 15.83 -11.12
CA VAL A 119 6.27 16.27 -11.05
C VAL A 119 5.78 16.48 -12.48
N ASP A 120 4.57 16.01 -12.76
CA ASP A 120 3.95 16.20 -14.05
C ASP A 120 3.62 17.70 -14.24
N PRO A 121 4.18 18.39 -15.26
CA PRO A 121 3.90 19.80 -15.49
C PRO A 121 2.42 20.06 -15.82
N ASP A 122 1.67 19.04 -16.27
CA ASP A 122 0.26 19.16 -16.62
C ASP A 122 -0.69 19.00 -15.42
N LEU A 123 -0.17 18.78 -14.20
CA LEU A 123 -1.00 18.64 -12.99
C LEU A 123 -2.01 19.79 -12.80
N PRO A 124 -1.68 21.08 -13.03
CA PRO A 124 -2.64 22.17 -12.93
C PRO A 124 -3.83 22.06 -13.90
N ARG A 125 -3.68 21.35 -15.02
CA ARG A 125 -4.78 21.15 -16.00
C ARG A 125 -5.94 20.36 -15.41
N ILE A 126 -5.67 19.48 -14.44
CA ILE A 126 -6.72 18.73 -13.74
C ILE A 126 -7.59 19.68 -12.92
N ILE A 127 -6.99 20.63 -12.20
CA ILE A 127 -7.73 21.64 -11.45
C ILE A 127 -8.57 22.51 -12.38
N ALA A 128 -7.95 23.02 -13.45
CA ALA A 128 -8.65 23.80 -14.47
C ALA A 128 -9.84 23.04 -15.10
N TYR A 129 -9.69 21.73 -15.34
CA TYR A 129 -10.77 20.90 -15.85
C TYR A 129 -11.98 20.86 -14.91
N TYR A 130 -11.79 20.70 -13.60
CA TYR A 130 -12.90 20.68 -12.65
C TYR A 130 -13.52 22.05 -12.41
N ASP A 131 -12.70 23.12 -12.43
CA ASP A 131 -13.18 24.49 -12.28
C ASP A 131 -13.99 24.95 -13.49
N ALA A 132 -13.68 24.48 -14.70
CA ALA A 132 -14.40 24.84 -15.93
C ALA A 132 -15.77 24.16 -16.07
N GLN A 133 -16.08 23.10 -15.31
CA GLN A 133 -17.37 22.41 -15.42
C GLN A 133 -18.52 23.28 -14.92
N LEU A 134 -19.58 23.46 -15.71
CA LEU A 134 -20.72 24.26 -15.29
C LEU A 134 -21.47 23.56 -14.14
N LEU A 135 -21.77 24.32 -13.08
CA LEU A 135 -22.62 23.82 -12.01
C LEU A 135 -24.09 23.90 -12.45
N PRO A 136 -24.87 22.80 -12.33
CA PRO A 136 -26.31 22.86 -12.52
C PRO A 136 -26.96 23.92 -11.63
N GLU A 137 -28.00 24.59 -12.14
CA GLU A 137 -28.71 25.63 -11.38
C GLU A 137 -29.29 25.09 -10.07
N ALA A 138 -29.19 25.90 -9.02
CA ALA A 138 -29.67 25.55 -7.68
C ALA A 138 -31.21 25.50 -7.60
N ASP A 139 -31.89 26.29 -8.41
CA ASP A 139 -33.34 26.54 -8.32
C ASP A 139 -34.21 25.50 -9.02
N ASN A 140 -33.61 24.52 -9.72
CA ASN A 140 -34.32 23.32 -10.18
C ASN A 140 -34.58 22.35 -9.00
N GLN A 141 -35.24 22.84 -7.95
CA GLN A 141 -35.53 22.13 -6.69
C GLN A 141 -36.36 20.87 -6.91
N SER A 142 -37.10 20.78 -8.01
CA SER A 142 -37.89 19.62 -8.41
C SER A 142 -37.09 18.48 -9.04
N ASN A 143 -35.85 18.72 -9.49
CA ASN A 143 -35.03 17.71 -10.16
C ASN A 143 -33.90 17.18 -9.25
N LYS A 144 -34.20 16.10 -8.52
CA LYS A 144 -33.25 15.38 -7.65
C LYS A 144 -31.92 15.06 -8.35
N ARG A 145 -31.96 14.72 -9.65
CA ARG A 145 -30.76 14.39 -10.44
C ARG A 145 -29.84 15.60 -10.63
N SER A 146 -30.41 16.78 -10.87
CA SER A 146 -29.66 18.04 -10.99
C SER A 146 -28.92 18.37 -9.68
N LYS A 147 -29.64 18.27 -8.55
CA LYS A 147 -29.07 18.50 -7.21
C LYS A 147 -27.93 17.54 -6.89
N THR A 148 -28.11 16.25 -7.15
CA THR A 148 -27.04 15.25 -6.96
C THR A 148 -25.83 15.59 -7.83
N LYS A 149 -26.03 15.92 -9.11
CA LYS A 149 -24.93 16.23 -10.02
C LYS A 149 -24.16 17.48 -9.59
N ARG A 150 -24.86 18.52 -9.11
CA ARG A 150 -24.25 19.72 -8.54
C ARG A 150 -23.36 19.37 -7.33
N LEU A 151 -23.85 18.56 -6.40
CA LEU A 151 -23.09 18.14 -5.21
C LEU A 151 -21.87 17.29 -5.58
N GLU A 152 -21.99 16.40 -6.56
CA GLU A 152 -20.84 15.62 -7.07
C GLU A 152 -19.74 16.55 -7.60
N LEU A 153 -20.08 17.56 -8.39
CA LEU A 153 -19.09 18.50 -8.94
C LEU A 153 -18.44 19.36 -7.87
N LEU A 154 -19.21 19.85 -6.89
CA LEU A 154 -18.67 20.59 -5.75
C LEU A 154 -17.73 19.73 -4.90
N ARG A 155 -18.11 18.48 -4.62
CA ARG A 155 -17.27 17.50 -3.93
C ARG A 155 -15.97 17.26 -4.68
N ASP A 156 -16.05 17.03 -5.99
CA ASP A 156 -14.89 16.70 -6.81
C ASP A 156 -13.91 17.89 -6.86
N ARG A 157 -14.42 19.13 -6.98
CA ARG A 157 -13.61 20.35 -6.84
C ARG A 157 -12.91 20.44 -5.48
N ALA A 158 -13.66 20.26 -4.39
CA ALA A 158 -13.10 20.31 -3.04
C ALA A 158 -11.97 19.27 -2.85
N ILE A 159 -12.17 18.04 -3.33
CA ILE A 159 -11.16 16.97 -3.26
C ILE A 159 -9.92 17.33 -4.08
N MET A 160 -10.09 17.81 -5.32
CA MET A 160 -8.97 18.10 -6.22
C MET A 160 -8.13 19.28 -5.73
N HIS A 161 -8.76 20.37 -5.33
CA HIS A 161 -8.04 21.50 -4.73
C HIS A 161 -7.33 21.10 -3.42
N THR A 162 -7.96 20.29 -2.58
CA THR A 162 -7.33 19.79 -1.34
C THR A 162 -6.11 18.91 -1.61
N LEU A 163 -6.20 17.99 -2.57
CA LEU A 163 -5.07 17.15 -2.99
C LEU A 163 -3.92 17.99 -3.54
N TYR A 164 -4.23 18.98 -4.38
CA TYR A 164 -3.26 19.86 -5.01
C TYR A 164 -2.55 20.76 -3.99
N ALA A 165 -3.31 21.38 -3.08
CA ALA A 165 -2.78 22.25 -2.02
C ALA A 165 -1.87 21.51 -1.03
N SER A 166 -2.31 20.33 -0.59
CA SER A 166 -1.69 19.67 0.58
C SER A 166 -0.65 18.60 0.24
N ALA A 167 -0.59 18.14 -1.02
CA ALA A 167 0.11 16.92 -1.41
C ALA A 167 -0.21 15.73 -0.47
N GLY A 168 -1.45 15.69 0.05
CA GLY A 168 -1.97 14.63 0.89
C GLY A 168 -2.12 13.32 0.13
N ARG A 169 -2.03 12.18 0.82
CA ARG A 169 -2.42 10.91 0.21
C ARG A 169 -3.94 10.92 0.00
N VAL A 170 -4.39 10.26 -1.07
CA VAL A 170 -5.83 10.14 -1.38
C VAL A 170 -6.62 9.62 -0.18
N SER A 171 -6.12 8.60 0.53
CA SER A 171 -6.79 8.06 1.72
C SER A 171 -6.85 9.05 2.89
N GLU A 172 -5.84 9.92 3.02
CA GLU A 172 -5.79 10.93 4.08
C GLU A 172 -6.81 12.04 3.78
N VAL A 173 -6.83 12.55 2.55
CA VAL A 173 -7.82 13.55 2.10
C VAL A 173 -9.25 12.99 2.17
N ALA A 174 -9.46 11.74 1.75
CA ALA A 174 -10.77 11.09 1.82
C ALA A 174 -11.27 10.85 3.26
N SER A 175 -10.37 10.87 4.26
CA SER A 175 -10.72 10.71 5.67
C SER A 175 -11.03 12.03 6.39
N LEU A 176 -10.84 13.18 5.73
CA LEU A 176 -11.09 14.49 6.32
C LEU A 176 -12.58 14.67 6.64
N THR A 177 -12.85 15.27 7.80
CA THR A 177 -14.20 15.59 8.26
C THR A 177 -14.46 17.08 8.24
N ARG A 178 -15.74 17.46 8.15
CA ARG A 178 -16.18 18.88 8.25
C ARG A 178 -15.67 19.56 9.51
N ALA A 179 -15.69 18.83 10.64
CA ALA A 179 -15.20 19.33 11.92
C ALA A 179 -13.69 19.63 11.89
N GLN A 180 -12.87 18.75 11.32
CA GLN A 180 -11.43 18.98 11.16
C GLN A 180 -11.11 20.18 10.28
N LEU A 181 -11.99 20.50 9.32
CA LEU A 181 -11.78 21.59 8.36
C LEU A 181 -12.53 22.87 8.74
N ALA A 182 -13.31 22.87 9.81
CA ALA A 182 -14.23 23.95 10.18
C ALA A 182 -15.10 24.43 9.00
N ASP A 183 -15.66 23.48 8.24
CA ASP A 183 -16.42 23.73 7.00
C ASP A 183 -15.62 24.49 5.92
N GLY A 184 -14.30 24.28 5.89
CA GLY A 184 -13.39 24.96 4.97
C GLY A 184 -12.88 26.31 5.47
N ARG A 185 -13.10 26.68 6.73
CA ARG A 185 -12.51 27.89 7.35
C ARG A 185 -11.10 27.66 7.90
N SER A 186 -10.74 26.41 8.20
CA SER A 186 -9.39 26.07 8.65
C SER A 186 -8.42 26.09 7.46
N SER A 187 -7.23 26.66 7.64
CA SER A 187 -6.15 26.60 6.65
C SER A 187 -5.30 25.34 6.79
N GLU A 188 -5.58 24.51 7.80
CA GLU A 188 -4.81 23.32 8.08
C GLU A 188 -5.66 22.20 8.71
N ALA A 189 -5.20 20.96 8.58
CA ALA A 189 -5.86 19.79 9.16
C ALA A 189 -4.85 18.78 9.68
N LEU A 190 -5.02 18.37 10.95
CA LEU A 190 -4.23 17.29 11.54
C LEU A 190 -4.76 15.94 11.05
N ILE A 191 -3.90 15.15 10.43
CA ILE A 191 -4.20 13.80 9.96
C ILE A 191 -3.25 12.77 10.58
N THR A 192 -3.71 11.52 10.65
CA THR A 192 -2.88 10.38 11.04
C THR A 192 -2.48 9.61 9.79
N GLY A 193 -1.22 9.73 9.39
CA GLY A 193 -0.65 9.07 8.23
C GLY A 193 -0.08 7.67 8.53
N LYS A 194 0.69 7.15 7.57
CA LYS A 194 1.29 5.81 7.67
C LYS A 194 2.14 5.64 8.93
N GLY A 195 1.94 4.51 9.63
CA GLY A 195 2.68 4.15 10.84
C GLY A 195 2.16 4.88 12.08
N ASN A 196 0.88 5.28 12.08
CA ASN A 196 0.23 6.02 13.17
C ASN A 196 0.93 7.35 13.48
N LYS A 197 1.53 7.98 12.47
CA LYS A 197 2.25 9.25 12.62
C LYS A 197 1.36 10.41 12.22
N GLN A 198 1.21 11.37 13.12
CA GLN A 198 0.47 12.58 12.83
C GLN A 198 1.26 13.53 11.92
N ARG A 199 0.57 14.22 11.02
CA ARG A 199 1.12 15.34 10.25
C ARG A 199 0.02 16.35 9.92
N MET A 200 0.43 17.58 9.63
CA MET A 200 -0.47 18.62 9.14
C MET A 200 -0.60 18.55 7.62
N LEU A 201 -1.82 18.73 7.12
CA LEU A 201 -2.09 19.13 5.75
C LEU A 201 -2.35 20.63 5.75
N PHE A 202 -1.75 21.36 4.82
CA PHE A 202 -2.02 22.78 4.61
C PHE A 202 -2.94 22.96 3.41
N LEU A 203 -3.86 23.91 3.53
CA LEU A 203 -4.86 24.25 2.53
C LEU A 203 -4.59 25.66 2.01
N THR A 204 -4.67 25.83 0.70
CA THR A 204 -4.64 27.16 0.07
C THR A 204 -6.02 27.81 0.15
N PRO A 205 -6.12 29.14 -0.04
CA PRO A 205 -7.42 29.83 -0.09
C PRO A 205 -8.39 29.22 -1.11
N GLU A 206 -7.90 28.73 -2.25
CA GLU A 206 -8.72 28.08 -3.29
C GLU A 206 -9.31 26.76 -2.79
N ALA A 207 -8.51 25.95 -2.08
CA ALA A 207 -9.00 24.73 -1.46
C ALA A 207 -10.05 25.00 -0.38
N GLN A 208 -9.82 26.01 0.45
CA GLN A 208 -10.79 26.46 1.45
C GLN A 208 -12.12 26.89 0.82
N ALA A 209 -12.06 27.72 -0.23
CA ALA A 209 -13.24 28.15 -0.97
C ALA A 209 -14.00 26.98 -1.61
N ALA A 210 -13.29 26.02 -2.21
CA ALA A 210 -13.91 24.82 -2.79
C ALA A 210 -14.59 23.94 -1.72
N ILE A 211 -13.97 23.78 -0.54
CA ILE A 211 -14.57 23.05 0.59
C ILE A 211 -15.81 23.77 1.11
N GLN A 212 -15.75 25.09 1.29
CA GLN A 212 -16.90 25.90 1.72
C GLN A 212 -18.06 25.79 0.74
N ALA A 213 -17.79 25.87 -0.56
CA ALA A 213 -18.81 25.72 -1.60
C ALA A 213 -19.45 24.32 -1.62
N TYR A 214 -18.75 23.30 -1.15
CA TYR A 214 -19.30 21.95 -1.03
C TYR A 214 -20.09 21.73 0.27
N CYS A 215 -19.69 22.38 1.37
CA CYS A 215 -20.31 22.20 2.69
C CYS A 215 -21.55 23.09 2.94
N ASN A 216 -21.72 24.13 2.12
CA ASN A 216 -22.84 25.08 2.17
C ASN A 216 -23.89 24.77 1.09
#